data_AF-A0A7J5X5Z6-F1
#
_entry.id   AF-A0A7J5X5Z6-F1
#
_cell.length_a   1.000
_cell.length_b   1.000
_cell.length_c   1.000
_cell.angle_alpha   90.00
_cell.angle_beta   90.00
_cell.angle_gamma   90.00
#
_symmetry.space_group_name_H-M   'P 1'
#
loop_
_entity.id
_entity.type
_entity.pdbx_description
1 polymer ?
#
loop_
_entity_poly.entity_id
_entity_poly.type
_entity_poly.pdbx_seq_one_letter_code
_entity_poly.pdbx_strand_id
1 'polypeptide(L)'
;MNPSQLAVPDDLIDWLADGDRATELLTDSVLVDQQWWIDHLAEFDMPNTLHGSKISRGDLFALGAVAGESAEDAIALLWNVVAFCLGRQNADGKKRIAAVAADRKRLGRLLQEAALASRDDPGAAYAMLRPDKGGNTIEKLGPAGFTWYLYFAGAGDPKHPSPVLEAKVGRSLRRAGWKGLRDGVWTAADYLTYSRIVDRWRTETGIDRNDVIVRGLFAISPPSGWDHPWQAWERQTWEKANWVRGPLSTDDLRIIHRWLCTLSALAPRSAEAQLEFRQLGHKISQALNGEVSEIYDGFDEDRVYGSYIGRRI
;
A
#
# COMPACT_ATOMS: atom_id res chain seq x y z
N MET A 1 -19.73 5.32 -7.83
CA MET A 1 -19.81 3.92 -8.27
C MET A 1 -19.90 3.05 -7.03
N ASN A 2 -20.77 2.04 -7.03
CA ASN A 2 -20.84 1.10 -5.92
C ASN A 2 -19.54 0.27 -5.91
N PRO A 3 -18.81 0.16 -4.78
CA PRO A 3 -17.58 -0.63 -4.72
C PRO A 3 -17.76 -2.09 -5.16
N SER A 4 -18.96 -2.64 -4.97
CA SER A 4 -19.32 -3.99 -5.42
C SER A 4 -19.37 -4.16 -6.94
N GLN A 5 -19.22 -3.10 -7.73
CA GLN A 5 -19.26 -3.13 -9.19
C GLN A 5 -17.92 -2.73 -9.84
N LEU A 6 -16.85 -2.57 -9.06
CA LEU A 6 -15.54 -2.21 -9.60
C LEU A 6 -15.02 -3.31 -10.52
N ALA A 7 -14.72 -2.98 -11.77
CA ALA A 7 -14.05 -3.91 -12.68
C ALA A 7 -12.59 -4.13 -12.25
N VAL A 8 -12.03 -5.29 -12.58
CA VAL A 8 -10.59 -5.54 -12.45
C VAL A 8 -9.85 -4.49 -13.30
N PRO A 9 -8.85 -3.76 -12.74
CA PRO A 9 -8.07 -2.82 -13.54
C PRO A 9 -7.27 -3.54 -14.64
N ASP A 10 -7.23 -3.00 -15.85
CA ASP A 10 -6.42 -3.54 -16.95
C ASP A 10 -4.94 -3.72 -16.56
N ASP A 11 -4.35 -2.74 -15.86
CA ASP A 11 -2.97 -2.80 -15.37
C ASP A 11 -2.75 -3.99 -14.42
N LEU A 12 -3.78 -4.40 -13.66
CA LEU A 12 -3.72 -5.57 -12.79
C LEU A 12 -3.77 -6.86 -13.62
N ILE A 13 -4.63 -6.94 -14.64
CA ILE A 13 -4.71 -8.09 -15.55
C ILE A 13 -3.36 -8.31 -16.23
N ASP A 14 -2.76 -7.23 -16.76
CA ASP A 14 -1.46 -7.28 -17.43
C ASP A 14 -0.35 -7.73 -16.47
N TRP A 15 -0.35 -7.23 -15.23
CA TRP A 15 0.63 -7.64 -14.22
C TRP A 15 0.49 -9.11 -13.81
N LEU A 16 -0.75 -9.61 -13.71
CA LEU A 16 -1.05 -10.99 -13.36
C LEU A 16 -0.64 -11.98 -14.46
N ALA A 17 -0.67 -11.56 -15.72
CA ALA A 17 -0.26 -12.39 -16.86
C ALA A 17 1.28 -12.54 -16.98
N ASP A 18 2.04 -11.66 -16.34
CA ASP A 18 3.49 -11.56 -16.47
C ASP A 18 4.24 -12.48 -15.48
N GLY A 19 4.06 -13.79 -15.62
CA GLY A 19 4.83 -14.81 -14.88
C GLY A 19 4.10 -15.46 -13.70
N ASP A 20 4.83 -16.29 -12.94
CA ASP A 20 4.28 -17.04 -11.80
C ASP A 20 4.30 -16.20 -10.51
N ARG A 21 3.29 -15.35 -10.39
CA ARG A 21 3.11 -14.44 -9.24
C ARG A 21 2.91 -15.15 -7.91
N ALA A 22 2.39 -16.38 -7.92
CA ALA A 22 2.17 -17.14 -6.70
C ALA A 22 3.50 -17.64 -6.12
N THR A 23 4.38 -18.19 -6.96
CA THR A 23 5.71 -18.63 -6.53
C THR A 23 6.55 -17.44 -6.05
N GLU A 24 6.55 -16.32 -6.79
CA GLU A 24 7.23 -15.09 -6.35
C GLU A 24 6.77 -14.67 -4.94
N LEU A 25 5.47 -14.61 -4.72
CA LEU A 25 4.88 -14.21 -3.45
C LEU A 25 5.33 -15.12 -2.28
N LEU A 26 5.32 -16.44 -2.48
CA LEU A 26 5.62 -17.41 -1.43
C LEU A 26 7.10 -17.44 -1.03
N THR A 27 8.00 -17.00 -1.90
CA THR A 27 9.45 -16.92 -1.61
C THR A 27 9.87 -15.64 -0.86
N ASP A 28 8.94 -14.71 -0.63
CA ASP A 28 9.21 -13.46 0.10
C ASP A 28 9.73 -13.75 1.53
N SER A 29 10.84 -13.10 1.86
CA SER A 29 11.45 -13.12 3.19
C SER A 29 12.11 -11.78 3.53
N VAL A 30 12.19 -11.48 4.82
CA VAL A 30 12.70 -10.21 5.33
C VAL A 30 13.78 -10.48 6.39
N LEU A 31 14.85 -9.67 6.35
CA LEU A 31 15.88 -9.67 7.40
C LEU A 31 15.41 -8.81 8.58
N VAL A 32 15.59 -9.34 9.79
CA VAL A 32 15.12 -8.74 11.03
C VAL A 32 16.29 -8.55 11.99
N ASP A 33 16.25 -7.47 12.77
CA ASP A 33 17.17 -7.27 13.89
C ASP A 33 16.75 -8.13 15.10
N GLN A 34 17.12 -9.41 15.07
CA GLN A 34 16.72 -10.38 16.09
C GLN A 34 17.18 -9.97 17.49
N GLN A 35 18.40 -9.43 17.63
CA GLN A 35 18.93 -9.05 18.94
C GLN A 35 18.11 -7.92 19.54
N TRP A 36 17.76 -6.91 18.74
CA TRP A 36 16.89 -5.83 19.21
C TRP A 36 15.55 -6.35 19.74
N TRP A 37 14.91 -7.30 19.04
CA TRP A 37 13.65 -7.90 19.50
C TRP A 37 13.81 -8.69 20.80
N ILE A 38 14.88 -9.49 20.93
CA ILE A 38 15.18 -10.25 22.16
C ILE A 38 15.29 -9.30 23.34
N ASP A 39 16.13 -8.26 23.21
CA ASP A 39 16.41 -7.32 24.28
C ASP A 39 15.12 -6.58 24.69
N HIS A 40 14.35 -6.09 23.72
CA HIS A 40 13.17 -5.27 23.98
C HIS A 40 11.94 -6.08 24.41
N LEU A 41 11.82 -7.36 24.05
CA LEU A 41 10.79 -8.22 24.63
C LEU A 41 11.13 -8.54 26.10
N ALA A 42 12.40 -8.82 26.40
CA ALA A 42 12.87 -9.09 27.75
C ALA A 42 12.67 -7.90 28.69
N GLU A 43 12.85 -6.66 28.22
CA GLU A 43 12.58 -5.44 29.00
C GLU A 43 11.14 -5.34 29.56
N PHE A 44 10.17 -6.05 28.98
CA PHE A 44 8.77 -6.07 29.41
C PHE A 44 8.31 -7.46 29.89
N ASP A 45 9.24 -8.34 30.26
CA ASP A 45 8.97 -9.71 30.69
C ASP A 45 8.16 -10.53 29.66
N MET A 46 8.33 -10.23 28.38
CA MET A 46 7.70 -10.94 27.27
C MET A 46 8.61 -12.08 26.78
N PRO A 47 8.06 -13.26 26.46
CA PRO A 47 8.86 -14.36 25.93
C PRO A 47 9.42 -14.00 24.55
N ASN A 48 10.64 -14.45 24.27
CA ASN A 48 11.20 -14.39 22.93
C ASN A 48 10.54 -15.45 22.04
N THR A 49 9.60 -15.01 21.20
CA THR A 49 8.86 -15.86 20.27
C THR A 49 9.28 -15.64 18.81
N LEU A 50 10.37 -14.90 18.57
CA LEU A 50 10.81 -14.56 17.22
C LEU A 50 11.42 -15.78 16.51
N HIS A 51 11.05 -16.00 15.25
CA HIS A 51 11.49 -17.15 14.46
C HIS A 51 12.97 -17.10 14.04
N GLY A 52 13.60 -15.92 14.07
CA GLY A 52 15.02 -15.75 13.77
C GLY A 52 15.37 -14.38 13.17
N SER A 53 16.60 -14.26 12.67
CA SER A 53 17.10 -13.05 11.97
C SER A 53 16.62 -12.93 10.52
N LYS A 54 15.92 -13.95 10.01
CA LYS A 54 15.26 -13.96 8.71
C LYS A 54 13.90 -14.61 8.90
N ILE A 55 12.83 -13.91 8.50
CA ILE A 55 11.45 -14.40 8.58
C ILE A 55 10.90 -14.50 7.17
N SER A 56 10.45 -15.70 6.79
CA SER A 56 9.75 -15.95 5.53
C SER A 56 8.23 -15.87 5.72
N ARG A 57 7.49 -15.72 4.62
CA ARG A 57 6.02 -15.90 4.66
C ARG A 57 5.62 -17.28 5.17
N GLY A 58 6.37 -18.33 4.81
CA GLY A 58 6.12 -19.70 5.27
C GLY A 58 6.16 -19.82 6.80
N ASP A 59 7.13 -19.18 7.44
CA ASP A 59 7.26 -19.18 8.90
C ASP A 59 6.04 -18.50 9.57
N LEU A 60 5.55 -17.42 8.97
CA LEU A 60 4.36 -16.71 9.46
C LEU A 60 3.08 -17.51 9.26
N PHE A 61 2.94 -18.27 8.16
CA PHE A 61 1.82 -19.18 7.97
C PHE A 61 1.84 -20.33 8.97
N ALA A 62 3.01 -20.87 9.31
CA ALA A 62 3.15 -21.88 10.35
C ALA A 62 2.69 -21.36 11.72
N LEU A 63 3.07 -20.13 12.09
CA LEU A 63 2.54 -19.46 13.29
C LEU A 63 1.04 -19.18 13.18
N GLY A 64 0.56 -18.81 12.00
CA GLY A 64 -0.85 -18.61 11.71
C GLY A 64 -1.74 -19.83 11.94
N ALA A 65 -1.22 -21.02 11.67
CA ALA A 65 -1.92 -22.28 11.90
C ALA A 65 -2.33 -22.46 13.37
N VAL A 66 -1.42 -22.11 14.29
CA VAL A 66 -1.57 -22.31 15.74
C VAL A 66 -2.05 -21.06 16.49
N ALA A 67 -2.11 -19.89 15.85
CA ALA A 67 -2.49 -18.63 16.50
C ALA A 67 -3.90 -18.62 17.14
N GLY A 68 -4.77 -19.55 16.74
CA GLY A 68 -6.09 -19.74 17.34
C GLY A 68 -6.09 -20.67 18.57
N GLU A 69 -5.00 -21.39 18.86
CA GLU A 69 -4.94 -22.41 19.91
C GLU A 69 -4.75 -21.81 21.31
N SER A 70 -3.93 -20.76 21.43
CA SER A 70 -3.72 -20.06 22.69
C SER A 70 -3.46 -18.56 22.51
N ALA A 71 -3.66 -17.81 23.60
CA ALA A 71 -3.32 -16.39 23.65
C ALA A 71 -1.82 -16.11 23.45
N GLU A 72 -0.95 -17.07 23.81
CA GLU A 72 0.50 -16.95 23.63
C GLU A 72 0.91 -17.16 22.18
N ASP A 73 0.28 -18.12 21.48
CA ASP A 73 0.50 -18.34 20.05
C ASP A 73 0.03 -17.15 19.21
N ALA A 74 -1.09 -16.53 19.60
CA ALA A 74 -1.58 -15.30 18.99
C ALA A 74 -0.59 -14.13 19.14
N ILE A 75 0.01 -13.96 20.32
CA ILE A 75 1.05 -12.95 20.56
C ILE A 75 2.33 -13.29 19.80
N ALA A 76 2.71 -14.56 19.72
CA ALA A 76 3.86 -15.02 18.93
C ALA A 76 3.69 -14.67 17.45
N LEU A 77 2.51 -14.93 16.87
CA LEU A 77 2.20 -14.52 15.51
C LEU A 77 2.31 -12.99 15.37
N LEU A 78 1.71 -12.22 16.28
CA LEU A 78 1.76 -10.76 16.23
C LEU A 78 3.19 -10.22 16.13
N TRP A 79 4.12 -10.70 16.99
CA TRP A 79 5.49 -10.19 16.98
C TRP A 79 6.25 -10.55 15.72
N ASN A 80 6.10 -11.76 15.20
CA ASN A 80 6.75 -12.15 13.95
C ASN A 80 6.16 -11.40 12.75
N VAL A 81 4.86 -11.11 12.75
CA VAL A 81 4.23 -10.26 11.72
C VAL A 81 4.75 -8.83 11.79
N VAL A 82 4.81 -8.22 12.98
CA VAL A 82 5.34 -6.85 13.13
C VAL A 82 6.81 -6.79 12.73
N ALA A 83 7.62 -7.77 13.12
CA ALA A 83 9.02 -7.89 12.72
C ALA A 83 9.17 -8.02 11.19
N PHE A 84 8.34 -8.84 10.54
CA PHE A 84 8.34 -9.01 9.09
C PHE A 84 7.99 -7.71 8.36
N CYS A 85 6.97 -6.98 8.82
CA CYS A 85 6.56 -5.72 8.20
C CYS A 85 7.58 -4.58 8.37
N LEU A 86 8.31 -4.57 9.49
CA LEU A 86 9.29 -3.53 9.78
C LEU A 86 10.71 -3.86 9.27
N GLY A 87 11.04 -5.14 9.14
CA GLY A 87 12.38 -5.63 8.84
C GLY A 87 13.40 -5.20 9.88
N ARG A 88 14.43 -4.47 9.46
CA ARG A 88 15.47 -3.92 10.35
C ARG A 88 15.11 -2.57 10.98
N GLN A 89 13.96 -2.00 10.60
CA GLN A 89 13.50 -0.76 11.22
C GLN A 89 12.79 -1.09 12.53
N ASN A 90 13.03 -0.34 13.59
CA ASN A 90 12.43 -0.63 14.89
C ASN A 90 11.60 0.55 15.44
N ALA A 91 11.14 1.43 14.53
CA ALA A 91 10.38 2.62 14.89
C ALA A 91 9.07 2.25 15.61
N ASP A 92 8.84 2.86 16.78
CA ASP A 92 7.72 2.60 17.70
C ASP A 92 7.58 1.16 18.23
N GLY A 93 8.51 0.25 17.91
CA GLY A 93 8.44 -1.15 18.33
C GLY A 93 8.35 -1.31 19.86
N LYS A 94 9.20 -0.59 20.60
CA LYS A 94 9.18 -0.58 22.08
C LYS A 94 7.83 -0.15 22.67
N LYS A 95 7.16 0.84 22.04
CA LYS A 95 5.84 1.31 22.48
C LYS A 95 4.75 0.27 22.24
N ARG A 96 4.82 -0.46 21.12
CA ARG A 96 3.89 -1.56 20.81
C ARG A 96 4.05 -2.71 21.81
N ILE A 97 5.29 -3.09 22.13
CA ILE A 97 5.59 -4.11 23.14
C ILE A 97 5.01 -3.67 24.49
N ALA A 98 5.29 -2.44 24.92
CA ALA A 98 4.75 -1.89 26.16
C ALA A 98 3.21 -1.94 26.20
N ALA A 99 2.54 -1.56 25.10
CA ALA A 99 1.07 -1.56 25.02
C ALA A 99 0.49 -2.97 25.14
N VAL A 100 1.13 -3.98 24.55
CA VAL A 100 0.70 -5.37 24.68
C VAL A 100 1.01 -5.92 26.08
N ALA A 101 2.20 -5.65 26.62
CA ALA A 101 2.60 -6.10 27.95
C ALA A 101 1.69 -5.55 29.06
N ALA A 102 1.25 -4.30 28.94
CA ALA A 102 0.38 -3.66 29.93
C ALA A 102 -0.97 -4.38 30.12
N ASP A 103 -1.46 -5.11 29.11
CA ASP A 103 -2.70 -5.88 29.20
C ASP A 103 -2.63 -7.20 28.41
N ARG A 104 -1.52 -7.93 28.62
CA ARG A 104 -1.16 -9.14 27.87
C ARG A 104 -2.29 -10.16 27.83
N LYS A 105 -2.95 -10.41 28.96
CA LYS A 105 -4.00 -11.42 29.08
C LYS A 105 -5.22 -11.08 28.22
N ARG A 106 -5.69 -9.83 28.28
CA ARG A 106 -6.85 -9.39 27.49
C ARG A 106 -6.49 -9.34 26.00
N LEU A 107 -5.35 -8.73 25.66
CA LEU A 107 -4.93 -8.55 24.27
C LEU A 107 -4.58 -9.87 23.60
N GLY A 108 -3.93 -10.80 24.30
CA GLY A 108 -3.67 -12.15 23.78
C GLY A 108 -4.95 -12.92 23.48
N ARG A 109 -5.96 -12.87 24.37
CA ARG A 109 -7.28 -13.47 24.09
C ARG A 109 -7.98 -12.79 22.90
N LEU A 110 -7.94 -11.46 22.84
CA LEU A 110 -8.53 -10.71 21.72
C LEU A 110 -7.88 -11.08 20.38
N LEU A 111 -6.55 -11.18 20.35
CA LEU A 111 -5.79 -11.58 19.16
C LEU A 111 -6.13 -13.02 18.74
N GLN A 112 -6.26 -13.93 19.71
CA GLN A 112 -6.67 -15.31 19.48
C GLN A 112 -8.08 -15.36 18.85
N GLU A 113 -9.04 -14.66 19.43
CA GLU A 113 -10.42 -14.58 18.92
C GLU A 113 -10.47 -13.96 17.53
N ALA A 114 -9.70 -12.89 17.29
CA ALA A 114 -9.59 -12.26 15.98
C ALA A 114 -8.94 -13.18 14.93
N ALA A 115 -7.91 -13.96 15.31
CA ALA A 115 -7.29 -14.96 14.43
C ALA A 115 -8.31 -16.02 13.99
N LEU A 116 -9.10 -16.55 14.92
CA LEU A 116 -10.17 -17.51 14.61
C LEU A 116 -11.24 -16.89 13.70
N ALA A 117 -11.75 -15.70 14.06
CA ALA A 117 -12.78 -15.03 13.27
C ALA A 117 -12.31 -14.68 11.85
N SER A 118 -11.01 -14.37 11.66
CA SER A 118 -10.45 -13.95 10.37
C SER A 118 -10.60 -14.99 9.25
N ARG A 119 -10.80 -16.25 9.62
CA ARG A 119 -10.92 -17.39 8.70
C ARG A 119 -12.28 -17.42 7.98
N ASP A 120 -13.30 -16.80 8.58
CA ASP A 120 -14.67 -16.84 8.07
C ASP A 120 -15.28 -15.44 7.88
N ASP A 121 -14.99 -14.50 8.80
CA ASP A 121 -15.57 -13.15 8.79
C ASP A 121 -14.47 -12.07 8.96
N PRO A 122 -13.88 -11.59 7.85
CA PRO A 122 -12.83 -10.56 7.90
C PRO A 122 -13.34 -9.26 8.54
N GLY A 123 -14.62 -8.93 8.38
CA GLY A 123 -15.22 -7.71 8.94
C GLY A 123 -15.31 -7.78 10.46
N ALA A 124 -15.84 -8.88 10.99
CA ALA A 124 -15.93 -9.10 12.44
C ALA A 124 -14.54 -9.17 13.08
N ALA A 125 -13.60 -9.91 12.48
CA ALA A 125 -12.24 -10.03 12.98
C ALA A 125 -11.53 -8.67 13.05
N TYR A 126 -11.66 -7.85 12.01
CA TYR A 126 -11.09 -6.50 12.00
C TYR A 126 -11.78 -5.56 13.01
N ALA A 127 -13.10 -5.67 13.20
CA ALA A 127 -13.84 -4.88 14.17
C ALA A 127 -13.38 -5.14 15.63
N MET A 128 -12.90 -6.35 15.95
CA MET A 128 -12.33 -6.67 17.26
C MET A 128 -11.05 -5.86 17.54
N LEU A 129 -10.18 -5.73 16.53
CA LEU A 129 -8.88 -5.05 16.65
C LEU A 129 -8.99 -3.54 16.46
N ARG A 130 -9.97 -3.10 15.69
CA ARG A 130 -10.17 -1.69 15.35
C ARG A 130 -11.65 -1.31 15.31
N PRO A 131 -12.33 -1.27 16.46
CA PRO A 131 -13.73 -0.90 16.52
C PRO A 131 -13.97 0.50 15.93
N ASP A 132 -15.12 0.67 15.28
CA ASP A 132 -15.47 1.95 14.64
C ASP A 132 -15.54 3.11 15.65
N LYS A 133 -15.81 2.78 16.93
CA LYS A 133 -15.73 3.68 18.08
C LYS A 133 -14.59 3.23 19.00
N GLY A 134 -13.76 4.16 19.45
CA GLY A 134 -12.69 3.88 20.43
C GLY A 134 -11.28 3.72 19.86
N GLY A 135 -11.11 3.71 18.53
CA GLY A 135 -9.80 3.69 17.90
C GLY A 135 -9.16 2.29 17.84
N ASN A 136 -7.83 2.24 17.84
CA ASN A 136 -7.09 0.98 17.74
C ASN A 136 -7.03 0.31 19.12
N THR A 137 -7.31 -0.99 19.21
CA THR A 137 -7.30 -1.71 20.49
C THR A 137 -5.89 -1.93 21.04
N ILE A 138 -4.88 -1.95 20.18
CA ILE A 138 -3.46 -1.96 20.54
C ILE A 138 -2.85 -0.62 20.14
N GLU A 139 -2.35 0.12 21.13
CA GLU A 139 -1.76 1.43 20.86
C GLU A 139 -0.53 1.32 19.94
N LYS A 140 -0.37 2.28 19.03
CA LYS A 140 0.73 2.35 18.05
C LYS A 140 0.80 1.17 17.07
N LEU A 141 -0.18 0.26 17.09
CA LEU A 141 -0.42 -0.69 16.02
C LEU A 141 -1.56 -0.16 15.15
N GLY A 142 -1.25 0.11 13.88
CA GLY A 142 -2.19 0.73 12.95
C GLY A 142 -3.08 -0.28 12.23
N PRO A 143 -4.13 0.21 11.53
CA PRO A 143 -5.03 -0.60 10.70
C PRO A 143 -4.34 -1.59 9.76
N ALA A 144 -3.29 -1.14 9.06
CA ALA A 144 -2.51 -2.00 8.18
C ALA A 144 -1.88 -3.19 8.93
N GLY A 145 -1.29 -2.94 10.10
CA GLY A 145 -0.70 -3.99 10.95
C GLY A 145 -1.74 -5.00 11.43
N PHE A 146 -2.96 -4.57 11.74
CA PHE A 146 -4.06 -5.49 12.04
C PHE A 146 -4.39 -6.38 10.83
N THR A 147 -4.50 -5.82 9.63
CA THR A 147 -4.80 -6.65 8.45
C THR A 147 -3.69 -7.63 8.08
N TRP A 148 -2.42 -7.29 8.35
CA TRP A 148 -1.31 -8.23 8.23
C TRP A 148 -1.42 -9.39 9.22
N TYR A 149 -1.76 -9.09 10.47
CA TYR A 149 -2.00 -10.12 11.48
C TYR A 149 -3.14 -11.06 11.05
N LEU A 150 -4.28 -10.51 10.63
CA LEU A 150 -5.43 -11.30 10.17
C LEU A 150 -5.12 -12.12 8.92
N TYR A 151 -4.32 -11.58 7.99
CA TYR A 151 -3.89 -12.30 6.80
C TYR A 151 -3.06 -13.55 7.14
N PHE A 152 -2.03 -13.40 7.99
CA PHE A 152 -1.22 -14.55 8.40
C PHE A 152 -2.00 -15.51 9.31
N ALA A 153 -3.04 -15.00 10.01
CA ALA A 153 -4.20 -15.70 10.57
C ALA A 153 -4.68 -16.94 9.78
N GLY A 154 -4.68 -16.82 8.45
CA GLY A 154 -5.19 -17.80 7.50
C GLY A 154 -4.27 -18.97 7.19
N ALA A 155 -3.10 -19.05 7.83
CA ALA A 155 -2.18 -20.18 7.69
C ALA A 155 -1.79 -20.52 6.23
N GLY A 156 -1.81 -19.52 5.34
CA GLY A 156 -1.43 -19.67 3.94
C GLY A 156 -2.52 -20.18 3.00
N ASP A 157 -3.76 -20.37 3.47
CA ASP A 157 -4.90 -20.74 2.63
C ASP A 157 -5.02 -19.76 1.43
N PRO A 158 -4.92 -20.26 0.18
CA PRO A 158 -5.13 -19.47 -1.04
C PRO A 158 -6.36 -18.57 -1.00
N LYS A 159 -7.44 -19.05 -0.38
CA LYS A 159 -8.77 -18.42 -0.38
C LYS A 159 -9.09 -17.73 0.94
N HIS A 160 -8.11 -17.58 1.83
CA HIS A 160 -8.29 -16.89 3.11
C HIS A 160 -8.98 -15.53 2.91
N PRO A 161 -10.11 -15.25 3.62
CA PRO A 161 -10.95 -14.10 3.30
C PRO A 161 -10.46 -12.79 3.91
N SER A 162 -9.36 -12.78 4.68
CA SER A 162 -8.79 -11.56 5.29
C SER A 162 -7.51 -11.09 4.56
N PRO A 163 -7.60 -10.47 3.38
CA PRO A 163 -6.45 -9.91 2.66
C PRO A 163 -5.87 -8.68 3.37
N VAL A 164 -4.59 -8.40 3.12
CA VAL A 164 -3.90 -7.21 3.66
C VAL A 164 -4.41 -5.93 3.01
N LEU A 165 -4.81 -4.94 3.82
CA LEU A 165 -5.16 -3.60 3.34
C LEU A 165 -4.14 -2.56 3.81
N GLU A 166 -3.40 -2.01 2.86
CA GLU A 166 -2.47 -0.91 3.09
C GLU A 166 -2.83 0.33 2.27
N ALA A 167 -2.19 1.47 2.60
CA ALA A 167 -2.37 2.72 1.89
C ALA A 167 -2.11 2.59 0.37
N LYS A 168 -1.12 1.77 -0.04
CA LYS A 168 -0.86 1.46 -1.46
C LYS A 168 -2.03 0.76 -2.13
N VAL A 169 -2.57 -0.27 -1.50
CA VAL A 169 -3.75 -1.00 -1.99
C VAL A 169 -4.97 -0.08 -2.04
N GLY A 170 -5.18 0.72 -0.99
CA GLY A 170 -6.24 1.73 -0.93
C GLY A 170 -6.17 2.74 -2.09
N ARG A 171 -4.96 3.21 -2.45
CA ARG A 171 -4.76 4.05 -3.64
C ARG A 171 -5.15 3.34 -4.92
N SER A 172 -4.75 2.09 -5.11
CA SER A 172 -5.11 1.31 -6.30
C SER A 172 -6.62 1.12 -6.42
N LEU A 173 -7.33 0.89 -5.31
CA LEU A 173 -8.79 0.80 -5.27
C LEU A 173 -9.47 2.14 -5.57
N ARG A 174 -8.94 3.26 -5.04
CA ARG A 174 -9.43 4.61 -5.39
C ARG A 174 -9.24 4.87 -6.89
N ARG A 175 -8.06 4.53 -7.43
CA ARG A 175 -7.74 4.62 -8.86
C ARG A 175 -8.67 3.76 -9.71
N ALA A 176 -9.10 2.60 -9.21
CA ALA A 176 -10.07 1.72 -9.87
C ALA A 176 -11.52 2.25 -9.81
N GLY A 177 -11.81 3.25 -8.96
CA GLY A 177 -13.12 3.91 -8.91
C GLY A 177 -13.78 3.96 -7.53
N TRP A 178 -13.15 3.41 -6.47
CA TRP A 178 -13.68 3.49 -5.10
C TRP A 178 -13.39 4.84 -4.45
N LYS A 179 -14.05 5.91 -4.94
CA LYS A 179 -13.78 7.29 -4.52
C LYS A 179 -13.99 7.56 -3.02
N GLY A 180 -14.86 6.79 -2.34
CA GLY A 180 -15.17 6.96 -0.91
C GLY A 180 -14.21 6.26 0.06
N LEU A 181 -13.22 5.50 -0.42
CA LEU A 181 -12.32 4.76 0.45
C LEU A 181 -11.31 5.70 1.13
N ARG A 182 -11.36 5.76 2.46
CA ARG A 182 -10.47 6.61 3.28
C ARG A 182 -9.01 6.18 3.21
N ASP A 183 -8.12 7.11 3.55
CA ASP A 183 -6.67 6.83 3.62
C ASP A 183 -6.28 6.42 5.04
N GLY A 184 -5.91 5.15 5.22
CA GLY A 184 -5.36 4.64 6.49
C GLY A 184 -6.33 4.57 7.68
N VAL A 185 -7.62 4.90 7.51
CA VAL A 185 -8.65 4.89 8.58
C VAL A 185 -9.89 4.13 8.12
N TRP A 186 -9.74 2.84 7.83
CA TRP A 186 -10.81 1.98 7.34
C TRP A 186 -11.71 1.47 8.47
N THR A 187 -13.02 1.48 8.26
CA THR A 187 -14.00 0.79 9.14
C THR A 187 -14.02 -0.71 8.84
N ALA A 188 -14.67 -1.48 9.71
CA ALA A 188 -14.95 -2.89 9.43
C ALA A 188 -15.77 -3.09 8.14
N ALA A 189 -16.70 -2.17 7.85
CA ALA A 189 -17.48 -2.20 6.62
C ALA A 189 -16.63 -1.96 5.36
N ASP A 190 -15.66 -1.03 5.42
CA ASP A 190 -14.69 -0.82 4.33
C ASP A 190 -13.87 -2.09 4.12
N TYR A 191 -13.36 -2.69 5.20
CA TYR A 191 -12.53 -3.88 5.12
C TYR A 191 -13.26 -5.11 4.57
N LEU A 192 -14.52 -5.34 5.00
CA LEU A 192 -15.36 -6.41 4.47
C LEU A 192 -15.66 -6.21 2.97
N THR A 193 -15.98 -4.98 2.58
CA THR A 193 -16.24 -4.64 1.17
C THR A 193 -14.99 -4.86 0.32
N TYR A 194 -13.83 -4.45 0.81
CA TYR A 194 -12.54 -4.70 0.18
C TYR A 194 -12.25 -6.20 0.01
N SER A 195 -12.47 -6.98 1.06
CA SER A 195 -12.23 -8.44 1.03
C SER A 195 -13.07 -9.13 -0.03
N ARG A 196 -14.34 -8.74 -0.18
CA ARG A 196 -15.23 -9.24 -1.25
C ARG A 196 -14.78 -8.83 -2.65
N ILE A 197 -14.24 -7.62 -2.82
CA ILE A 197 -13.69 -7.17 -4.10
C ILE A 197 -12.50 -8.06 -4.50
N VAL A 198 -11.59 -8.32 -3.57
CA VAL A 198 -10.40 -9.15 -3.81
C VAL A 198 -10.79 -10.57 -4.20
N ASP A 199 -11.67 -11.24 -3.46
CA ASP A 199 -12.08 -12.62 -3.78
C ASP A 199 -12.85 -12.73 -5.10
N ARG A 200 -13.68 -11.74 -5.41
CA ARG A 200 -14.34 -11.67 -6.70
C ARG A 200 -13.31 -11.49 -7.83
N TRP A 201 -12.39 -10.55 -7.71
CA TRP A 201 -11.35 -10.33 -8.73
C TRP A 201 -10.43 -11.54 -8.89
N ARG A 202 -10.12 -12.26 -7.81
CA ARG A 202 -9.45 -13.56 -7.84
C ARG A 202 -10.22 -14.53 -8.76
N THR A 203 -11.53 -14.65 -8.55
CA THR A 203 -12.40 -15.52 -9.37
C THR A 203 -12.49 -15.07 -10.82
N GLU A 204 -12.70 -13.78 -11.07
CA GLU A 204 -12.84 -13.20 -12.43
C GLU A 204 -11.57 -13.33 -13.27
N THR A 205 -10.39 -13.29 -12.63
CA THR A 205 -9.08 -13.40 -13.30
C THR A 205 -8.53 -14.82 -13.36
N GLY A 206 -9.19 -15.80 -12.72
CA GLY A 206 -8.73 -17.19 -12.67
C GLY A 206 -7.48 -17.41 -11.80
N ILE A 207 -7.12 -16.45 -10.97
CA ILE A 207 -6.00 -16.55 -10.03
C ILE A 207 -6.42 -17.42 -8.84
N ASP A 208 -5.53 -18.28 -8.34
CA ASP A 208 -5.90 -19.20 -7.25
C ASP A 208 -5.89 -18.54 -5.87
N ARG A 209 -5.09 -17.48 -5.68
CA ARG A 209 -4.86 -16.87 -4.36
C ARG A 209 -5.31 -15.41 -4.25
N ASN A 210 -5.98 -15.07 -3.14
CA ASN A 210 -6.36 -13.69 -2.82
C ASN A 210 -5.14 -12.77 -2.66
N ASP A 211 -4.07 -13.25 -2.02
CA ASP A 211 -2.87 -12.47 -1.74
C ASP A 211 -2.03 -12.13 -2.98
N VAL A 212 -2.18 -12.87 -4.08
CA VAL A 212 -1.63 -12.50 -5.39
C VAL A 212 -2.33 -11.27 -5.97
N ILE A 213 -3.66 -11.19 -5.85
CA ILE A 213 -4.43 -9.99 -6.24
C ILE A 213 -3.97 -8.78 -5.43
N VAL A 214 -3.77 -8.95 -4.11
CA VAL A 214 -3.25 -7.89 -3.25
C VAL A 214 -1.86 -7.44 -3.69
N ARG A 215 -0.94 -8.37 -3.97
CA ARG A 215 0.41 -8.04 -4.44
C ARG A 215 0.38 -7.30 -5.78
N GLY A 216 -0.51 -7.67 -6.68
CA GLY A 216 -0.72 -6.92 -7.92
C GLY A 216 -1.20 -5.50 -7.66
N LEU A 217 -2.17 -5.31 -6.74
CA LEU A 217 -2.62 -3.97 -6.34
C LEU A 217 -1.50 -3.12 -5.74
N PHE A 218 -0.55 -3.73 -5.02
CA PHE A 218 0.66 -3.03 -4.59
C PHE A 218 1.55 -2.60 -5.76
N ALA A 219 1.77 -3.50 -6.72
CA ALA A 219 2.66 -3.27 -7.86
C ALA A 219 2.14 -2.17 -8.79
N ILE A 220 0.83 -2.11 -9.03
CA ILE A 220 0.20 -1.10 -9.90
C ILE A 220 -0.14 0.21 -9.16
N SER A 221 0.17 0.28 -7.86
CA SER A 221 -0.18 1.44 -7.04
C SER A 221 0.58 2.69 -7.51
N PRO A 222 -0.12 3.80 -7.77
CA PRO A 222 0.56 5.04 -8.11
C PRO A 222 1.42 5.56 -6.93
N PRO A 223 2.46 6.37 -7.22
CA PRO A 223 3.22 7.04 -6.18
C PRO A 223 2.33 7.87 -5.24
N SER A 224 2.77 8.07 -4.00
CA SER A 224 2.03 8.90 -3.05
C SER A 224 1.87 10.33 -3.57
N GLY A 225 0.67 10.89 -3.48
CA GLY A 225 0.39 12.27 -3.90
C GLY A 225 0.18 12.45 -5.40
N TRP A 226 -0.02 11.35 -6.16
CA TRP A 226 -0.32 11.35 -7.59
C TRP A 226 -1.82 11.12 -7.91
N ASP A 227 -2.70 11.21 -6.92
CA ASP A 227 -4.17 11.14 -7.09
C ASP A 227 -4.73 12.45 -7.72
N HIS A 228 -4.17 12.88 -8.87
CA HIS A 228 -4.51 14.15 -9.49
C HIS A 228 -5.62 14.02 -10.54
N PRO A 229 -6.52 15.03 -10.68
CA PRO A 229 -7.57 15.06 -11.70
C PRO A 229 -7.08 14.87 -13.14
N TRP A 230 -5.86 15.31 -13.46
CA TRP A 230 -5.31 15.19 -14.82
C TRP A 230 -5.09 13.74 -15.27
N GLN A 231 -4.77 12.80 -14.37
CA GLN A 231 -4.64 11.37 -14.73
C GLN A 231 -6.01 10.73 -14.99
N ALA A 232 -7.07 11.27 -14.40
CA ALA A 232 -8.44 10.87 -14.73
C ALA A 232 -8.87 11.47 -16.08
N TRP A 233 -8.48 12.71 -16.37
CA TRP A 233 -8.69 13.37 -17.66
C TRP A 233 -7.94 12.67 -18.81
N GLU A 234 -6.65 12.38 -18.62
CA GLU A 234 -5.77 11.67 -19.58
C GLU A 234 -6.38 10.33 -19.99
N ARG A 235 -6.84 9.53 -19.03
CA ARG A 235 -7.51 8.24 -19.31
C ARG A 235 -8.83 8.35 -20.06
N GLN A 236 -9.53 9.48 -19.91
CA GLN A 236 -10.79 9.72 -20.63
C GLN A 236 -10.56 10.26 -22.04
N THR A 237 -9.38 10.81 -22.33
CA THR A 237 -9.10 11.52 -23.58
C THR A 237 -8.08 10.84 -24.47
N TRP A 238 -7.20 9.97 -23.94
CA TRP A 238 -6.13 9.34 -24.70
C TRP A 238 -6.43 7.88 -25.01
N GLU A 239 -6.28 7.50 -26.28
CA GLU A 239 -6.36 6.10 -26.72
C GLU A 239 -5.30 5.24 -26.01
N LYS A 240 -5.66 4.00 -25.65
CA LYS A 240 -4.84 3.07 -24.85
C LYS A 240 -3.44 2.81 -25.43
N ALA A 241 -3.29 2.89 -26.76
CA ALA A 241 -1.99 2.73 -27.44
C ALA A 241 -1.01 3.87 -27.15
N ASN A 242 -1.50 5.02 -26.68
CA ASN A 242 -0.70 6.20 -26.38
C ASN A 242 -0.34 6.30 -24.88
N TRP A 243 -0.67 5.28 -24.09
CA TRP A 243 -0.39 5.27 -22.65
C TRP A 243 1.07 4.92 -22.40
N VAL A 244 1.75 5.72 -21.58
CA VAL A 244 3.04 5.32 -20.98
C VAL A 244 2.74 4.43 -19.77
N ARG A 245 3.09 3.14 -19.85
CA ARG A 245 2.81 2.13 -18.81
C ARG A 245 3.98 1.98 -17.83
N GLY A 246 3.66 1.79 -16.55
CA GLY A 246 4.63 1.47 -15.49
C GLY A 246 5.03 2.67 -14.62
N PRO A 247 5.90 2.49 -13.61
CA PRO A 247 6.60 3.63 -13.03
C PRO A 247 7.31 4.32 -14.18
N LEU A 248 6.95 5.59 -14.41
CA LEU A 248 7.56 6.41 -15.45
C LEU A 248 9.07 6.30 -15.31
N SER A 249 9.75 5.86 -16.38
CA SER A 249 11.20 5.86 -16.39
C SER A 249 11.70 7.30 -16.21
N THR A 250 12.97 7.46 -15.85
CA THR A 250 13.60 8.78 -15.78
C THR A 250 13.39 9.57 -17.08
N ASP A 251 13.41 8.89 -18.24
CA ASP A 251 13.18 9.53 -19.54
C ASP A 251 11.71 9.87 -19.79
N ASP A 252 10.77 9.03 -19.35
CA ASP A 252 9.34 9.35 -19.42
C ASP A 252 8.99 10.58 -18.56
N LEU A 253 9.57 10.66 -17.36
CA LEU A 253 9.43 11.80 -16.46
C LEU A 253 10.00 13.09 -17.09
N ARG A 254 11.14 13.00 -17.78
CA ARG A 254 11.74 14.13 -18.54
C ARG A 254 10.83 14.57 -19.69
N ILE A 255 10.27 13.62 -20.44
CA ILE A 255 9.36 13.91 -21.56
C ILE A 255 8.09 14.59 -21.05
N ILE A 256 7.50 14.07 -19.98
CA ILE A 256 6.30 14.66 -19.35
C ILE A 256 6.62 16.06 -18.84
N HIS A 257 7.73 16.26 -18.12
CA HIS A 257 8.14 17.59 -17.68
C HIS A 257 8.24 18.58 -18.84
N ARG A 258 8.89 18.19 -19.95
CA ARG A 258 9.03 19.02 -21.16
C ARG A 258 7.68 19.37 -21.80
N TRP A 259 6.76 18.41 -21.87
CA TRP A 259 5.40 18.66 -22.37
C TRP A 259 4.63 19.63 -21.48
N LEU A 260 4.73 19.48 -20.16
CA LEU A 260 4.06 20.38 -19.20
C LEU A 260 4.60 21.80 -19.30
N CYS A 261 5.91 21.99 -19.42
CA CYS A 261 6.51 23.30 -19.68
C CYS A 261 5.99 23.91 -21.00
N THR A 262 5.90 23.09 -22.05
CA THR A 262 5.41 23.52 -23.36
C THR A 262 3.94 23.93 -23.32
N LEU A 263 3.09 23.12 -22.69
CA LEU A 263 1.66 23.42 -22.52
C LEU A 263 1.43 24.64 -21.63
N SER A 264 2.21 24.80 -20.55
CA SER A 264 2.17 25.99 -19.69
C SER A 264 2.56 27.26 -20.44
N ALA A 265 3.55 27.18 -21.35
CA ALA A 265 3.96 28.31 -22.19
C ALA A 265 2.89 28.65 -23.25
N LEU A 266 2.17 27.65 -23.77
CA LEU A 266 1.12 27.82 -24.78
C LEU A 266 -0.24 28.20 -24.19
N ALA A 267 -0.50 27.92 -22.91
CA ALA A 267 -1.75 28.22 -22.21
C ALA A 267 -1.56 29.22 -21.04
N PRO A 268 -1.05 30.44 -21.26
CA PRO A 268 -0.69 31.39 -20.20
C PRO A 268 -1.87 32.01 -19.42
N ARG A 269 -3.11 31.52 -19.58
CA ARG A 269 -4.32 32.23 -19.13
C ARG A 269 -4.95 31.76 -17.82
N SER A 270 -4.43 30.72 -17.16
CA SER A 270 -4.89 30.32 -15.82
C SER A 270 -3.71 30.24 -14.85
N ALA A 271 -3.75 31.08 -13.82
CA ALA A 271 -2.77 31.10 -12.75
C ALA A 271 -2.81 29.79 -11.94
N GLU A 272 -3.98 29.18 -11.82
CA GLU A 272 -4.22 27.90 -11.15
C GLU A 272 -3.52 26.76 -11.90
N ALA A 273 -3.68 26.69 -13.23
CA ALA A 273 -3.00 25.71 -14.05
C ALA A 273 -1.47 25.86 -13.96
N GLN A 274 -0.95 27.09 -14.01
CA GLN A 274 0.49 27.34 -13.86
C GLN A 274 1.02 26.96 -12.48
N LEU A 275 0.23 27.16 -11.41
CA LEU A 275 0.60 26.76 -10.07
C LEU A 275 0.64 25.23 -9.93
N GLU A 276 -0.36 24.54 -10.48
CA GLU A 276 -0.41 23.08 -10.50
C GLU A 276 0.73 22.48 -11.32
N PHE A 277 1.05 23.04 -12.49
CA PHE A 277 2.17 22.59 -13.31
C PHE A 277 3.52 22.78 -12.61
N ARG A 278 3.72 23.91 -11.91
CA ARG A 278 4.93 24.14 -11.11
C ARG A 278 5.05 23.13 -9.96
N GLN A 279 3.96 22.84 -9.26
CA GLN A 279 3.96 21.84 -8.20
C GLN A 279 4.25 20.43 -8.73
N LEU A 280 3.72 20.08 -9.90
CA LEU A 280 3.98 18.78 -10.53
C LEU A 280 5.44 18.68 -11.01
N GLY A 281 5.99 19.74 -11.61
CA GLY A 281 7.39 19.81 -12.02
C GLY A 281 8.34 19.62 -10.84
N HIS A 282 8.05 20.23 -9.68
CA HIS A 282 8.85 20.04 -8.47
C HIS A 282 8.84 18.59 -7.97
N LYS A 283 7.68 17.93 -7.98
CA LYS A 283 7.57 16.51 -7.61
C LYS A 283 8.35 15.60 -8.56
N ILE A 284 8.31 15.90 -9.87
CA ILE A 284 9.09 15.16 -10.87
C ILE A 284 10.59 15.36 -10.64
N SER A 285 11.04 16.60 -10.41
CA SER A 285 12.44 16.92 -10.14
C SER A 285 12.97 16.22 -8.87
N GLN A 286 12.18 16.18 -7.80
CA GLN A 286 12.49 15.42 -6.59
C GLN A 286 12.60 13.91 -6.87
N ALA A 287 11.70 13.34 -7.69
CA ALA A 287 11.75 11.93 -8.06
C ALA A 287 12.98 11.59 -8.92
N LEU A 288 13.57 12.58 -9.61
CA LEU A 288 14.79 12.47 -10.41
C LEU A 288 16.08 12.80 -9.62
N ASN A 289 16.00 12.92 -8.29
CA ASN A 289 17.15 13.23 -7.42
C ASN A 289 17.90 14.53 -7.81
N GLY A 290 17.24 15.48 -8.48
CA GLY A 290 17.86 16.74 -8.90
C GLY A 290 18.76 16.64 -10.15
N GLU A 291 18.76 15.54 -10.92
CA GLU A 291 19.43 15.43 -12.24
C GLU A 291 18.75 16.28 -13.36
N VAL A 292 18.13 17.39 -12.99
CA VAL A 292 17.38 18.31 -13.86
C VAL A 292 18.16 19.60 -14.09
N SER A 293 19.45 19.65 -13.74
CA SER A 293 20.30 20.83 -13.98
C SER A 293 20.55 21.14 -15.46
N GLU A 294 20.14 20.26 -16.39
CA GLU A 294 20.18 20.52 -17.84
C GLU A 294 18.83 20.92 -18.45
N ILE A 295 17.73 20.92 -17.67
CA ILE A 295 16.43 21.35 -18.20
C ILE A 295 16.23 22.80 -17.79
N TYR A 296 16.59 23.70 -18.71
CA TYR A 296 16.33 25.14 -18.62
C TYR A 296 14.90 25.39 -18.12
N ASP A 297 14.77 26.01 -16.95
CA ASP A 297 13.53 26.65 -16.52
C ASP A 297 13.25 27.76 -17.54
N GLY A 298 12.37 27.51 -18.51
CA GLY A 298 11.86 28.52 -19.43
C GLY A 298 10.99 29.60 -18.75
N PHE A 299 11.11 29.74 -17.42
CA PHE A 299 10.41 30.68 -16.56
C PHE A 299 11.27 31.90 -16.21
N ASP A 300 12.25 32.24 -17.04
CA ASP A 300 12.93 33.53 -16.94
C ASP A 300 11.97 34.60 -17.51
N GLU A 301 11.27 35.31 -16.61
CA GLU A 301 10.25 36.33 -16.92
C GLU A 301 10.79 37.43 -17.87
N ASP A 302 12.11 37.57 -18.00
CA ASP A 302 12.78 38.61 -18.77
C ASP A 302 13.02 38.31 -20.26
N ARG A 303 12.68 37.12 -20.78
CA ARG A 303 12.95 36.77 -22.20
C ARG A 303 11.73 36.58 -23.11
N VAL A 304 10.50 36.65 -22.59
CA VAL A 304 9.30 36.35 -23.41
C VAL A 304 8.89 37.51 -24.34
N TYR A 305 9.46 38.71 -24.21
CA TYR A 305 9.02 39.88 -24.98
C TYR A 305 10.00 40.49 -25.99
N GLY A 306 11.17 39.90 -26.25
CA GLY A 306 12.18 40.54 -27.09
C GLY A 306 12.86 39.63 -28.10
N SER A 307 12.18 39.19 -29.17
CA SER A 307 12.85 38.82 -30.45
C SER A 307 11.93 38.24 -31.54
N TYR A 308 10.70 38.75 -31.73
CA TYR A 308 9.98 38.50 -33.00
C TYR A 308 9.21 39.74 -33.47
N ILE A 309 9.94 40.84 -33.70
CA ILE A 309 9.54 41.82 -34.71
C ILE A 309 10.46 41.61 -35.90
N GLY A 310 9.91 41.03 -36.96
CA GLY A 310 10.64 40.73 -38.19
C GLY A 310 11.19 42.01 -38.85
N ARG A 311 12.44 41.94 -39.29
CA ARG A 311 12.88 42.70 -40.47
C ARG A 311 12.32 41.99 -41.70
N ARG A 312 11.32 42.60 -42.34
CA ARG A 312 11.09 42.45 -43.77
C ARG A 312 11.80 43.59 -44.48
N ILE A 313 12.56 43.25 -45.52
CA ILE A 313 12.64 44.07 -46.74
C ILE A 313 11.32 43.86 -47.48
#